data_AF-A0A1F9TRJ7-F1
#
_entry.id   AF-A0A1F9TRJ7-F1
#
_cell.length_a   1.000
_cell.length_b   1.000
_cell.length_c   1.000
_cell.angle_alpha   90.00
_cell.angle_beta   90.00
_cell.angle_gamma   90.00
#
_symmetry.space_group_name_H-M   'P 1'
#
loop_
_entity.id
_entity.type
_entity.pdbx_description
1 polymer ?
#
loop_
_entity_poly.entity_id
_entity_poly.type
_entity_poly.pdbx_seq_one_letter_code
_entity_poly.pdbx_strand_id
1 'polypeptide(L)'
;MTPLPLALALLAAAFAAQPAAAAPHTLEARVSNGRAAYRQTIRLTEGRQASHVGPLNGKELILNALLLGGGEYALQYQLELSGGRGAQGRSVQVQSEVALKPGEPLTALECGPWTVVLTLDPSKETPAKAGKAWSTGGLPNYRLTADLSSADSRQVCRLVSKAGVQSNAVDSIRQGEKKFGYILNSLFSASGGVFRLQYQVEHNAPSAATPFQLQNEEEIALNKKTSFSGEGYKLDLLLEGPAPGAAKPASKKGYGTVELLQ
;
A
#
# COMPACT_ATOMS: atom_id res chain seq x y z
N MET A 1 29.48 -64.55 -0.91
CA MET A 1 29.62 -63.70 0.29
C MET A 1 30.08 -62.33 -0.18
N THR A 2 29.16 -61.40 -0.39
CA THR A 2 29.45 -60.09 -0.97
C THR A 2 28.72 -59.03 -0.13
N PRO A 3 29.39 -57.94 0.26
CA PRO A 3 28.91 -57.03 1.29
C PRO A 3 27.95 -55.99 0.72
N LEU A 4 26.85 -55.76 1.45
CA LEU A 4 25.92 -54.67 1.28
C LEU A 4 26.07 -53.77 2.51
N PRO A 5 26.82 -52.64 2.44
CA PRO A 5 26.28 -51.40 3.01
C PRO A 5 26.94 -50.14 2.42
N LEU A 6 26.35 -49.50 1.40
CA LEU A 6 26.79 -48.14 1.04
C LEU A 6 25.67 -47.21 0.55
N ALA A 7 24.40 -47.61 0.71
CA ALA A 7 23.26 -46.82 0.24
C ALA A 7 22.54 -46.03 1.34
N LEU A 8 22.85 -46.26 2.63
CA LEU A 8 22.08 -45.66 3.73
C LEU A 8 22.64 -44.32 4.26
N ALA A 9 23.84 -43.91 3.83
CA ALA A 9 24.49 -42.69 4.32
C ALA A 9 24.05 -41.40 3.57
N LEU A 10 23.48 -41.52 2.37
CA LEU A 10 23.06 -40.36 1.56
C LEU A 10 21.63 -39.86 1.86
N LEU A 11 20.79 -40.64 2.53
CA LEU A 11 19.42 -40.23 2.88
C LEU A 11 19.35 -39.35 4.15
N ALA A 12 20.37 -39.40 5.01
CA ALA A 12 20.40 -38.62 6.26
C ALA A 12 20.88 -37.16 6.07
N ALA A 13 21.54 -36.86 4.94
CA ALA A 13 22.05 -35.50 4.65
C ALA A 13 20.99 -34.56 4.06
N ALA A 14 19.83 -35.07 3.64
CA ALA A 14 18.78 -34.27 3.00
C ALA A 14 17.82 -33.57 3.99
N PHE A 15 17.90 -33.88 5.30
CA PHE A 15 16.95 -33.38 6.31
C PHE A 15 17.50 -32.33 7.28
N ALA A 16 18.74 -31.86 7.09
CA ALA A 16 19.38 -30.91 8.01
C ALA A 16 19.49 -29.47 7.48
N ALA A 17 18.79 -29.13 6.40
CA ALA A 17 18.58 -27.72 6.07
C ALA A 17 17.46 -27.17 6.96
N GLN A 18 17.78 -26.85 8.21
CA GLN A 18 16.91 -26.01 9.02
C GLN A 18 16.72 -24.70 8.23
N PRO A 19 15.49 -24.33 7.84
CA PRO A 19 15.27 -23.02 7.23
C PRO A 19 15.82 -22.00 8.24
N ALA A 20 16.78 -21.19 7.81
CA ALA A 20 17.33 -20.13 8.63
C ALA A 20 16.15 -19.40 9.27
N ALA A 21 16.08 -19.38 10.61
CA ALA A 21 14.95 -18.83 11.32
C ALA A 21 14.77 -17.38 10.88
N ALA A 22 13.67 -17.10 10.18
CA ALA A 22 13.38 -15.76 9.69
C ALA A 22 13.37 -14.79 10.88
N ALA A 23 14.06 -13.66 10.73
CA ALA A 23 14.17 -12.66 11.78
C ALA A 23 12.76 -12.17 12.17
N PRO A 24 12.45 -12.04 13.47
CA PRO A 24 11.20 -11.46 13.90
C PRO A 24 11.23 -9.95 13.63
N HIS A 25 10.17 -9.44 13.03
CA HIS A 25 9.94 -8.02 12.80
C HIS A 25 8.75 -7.53 13.63
N THR A 26 8.62 -6.22 13.76
CA THR A 26 7.49 -5.57 14.42
C THR A 26 6.84 -4.59 13.46
N LEU A 27 5.55 -4.76 13.18
CA LEU A 27 4.77 -3.79 12.42
C LEU A 27 3.93 -2.95 13.36
N GLU A 28 4.04 -1.64 13.22
CA GLU A 28 3.13 -0.68 13.81
C GLU A 28 2.21 -0.08 12.76
N ALA A 29 0.91 -0.12 13.02
CA ALA A 29 -0.11 0.59 12.28
C ALA A 29 -0.66 1.75 13.13
N ARG A 30 -0.62 2.96 12.56
CA ARG A 30 -1.26 4.15 13.14
C ARG A 30 -2.39 4.60 12.22
N VAL A 31 -3.59 4.73 12.78
CA VAL A 31 -4.77 5.25 12.07
C VAL A 31 -5.19 6.54 12.76
N SER A 32 -5.41 7.62 12.02
CA SER A 32 -5.90 8.88 12.59
C SER A 32 -7.03 9.47 11.78
N ASN A 33 -7.91 10.25 12.40
CA ASN A 33 -8.98 10.99 11.72
C ASN A 33 -8.85 12.52 11.90
N GLY A 34 -7.65 13.00 12.20
CA GLY A 34 -7.37 14.40 12.57
C GLY A 34 -7.77 14.80 14.01
N ARG A 35 -8.66 14.04 14.66
CA ARG A 35 -9.09 14.30 16.06
C ARG A 35 -8.57 13.25 17.04
N ALA A 36 -8.62 12.00 16.62
CA ALA A 36 -8.14 10.84 17.38
C ALA A 36 -7.09 10.10 16.56
N ALA A 37 -6.17 9.46 17.28
CA ALA A 37 -5.18 8.55 16.72
C ALA A 37 -5.24 7.21 17.46
N TYR A 38 -5.14 6.13 16.70
CA TYR A 38 -5.23 4.75 17.12
C TYR A 38 -3.92 4.09 16.70
N ARG A 39 -3.30 3.32 17.58
CA ARG A 39 -2.01 2.68 17.33
C ARG A 39 -2.09 1.21 17.75
N GLN A 40 -1.68 0.33 16.86
CA GLN A 40 -1.55 -1.09 17.15
C GLN A 40 -0.22 -1.61 16.63
N THR A 41 0.40 -2.49 17.40
CA THR A 41 1.65 -3.16 17.05
C THR A 41 1.44 -4.67 16.99
N ILE A 42 1.97 -5.33 15.98
CA ILE A 42 1.96 -6.79 15.85
C ILE A 42 3.37 -7.28 15.52
N ARG A 43 3.69 -8.50 15.97
CA ARG A 43 4.94 -9.18 15.61
C ARG A 43 4.74 -9.91 14.28
N LEU A 44 5.71 -9.75 13.38
CA LEU A 44 5.76 -10.39 12.08
C LEU A 44 6.93 -11.35 12.03
N THR A 45 6.79 -12.39 11.22
CA THR A 45 7.88 -13.28 10.81
C THR A 45 7.78 -13.39 9.30
N GLU A 46 8.88 -13.24 8.58
CA GLU A 46 8.85 -13.30 7.12
C GLU A 46 8.20 -14.60 6.62
N GLY A 47 7.38 -14.48 5.59
CA GLY A 47 6.62 -15.59 5.01
C GLY A 47 5.45 -16.09 5.88
N ARG A 48 5.15 -15.45 7.02
CA ARG A 48 4.02 -15.80 7.88
C ARG A 48 3.07 -14.63 8.07
N GLN A 49 1.77 -14.93 7.97
CA GLN A 49 0.74 -13.96 8.29
C GLN A 49 0.64 -13.78 9.82
N ALA A 50 0.44 -12.54 10.25
CA ALA A 50 0.02 -12.19 11.60
C ALA A 50 -1.25 -11.35 11.55
N SER A 51 -2.05 -11.45 12.61
CA SER A 51 -3.34 -10.76 12.69
C SER A 51 -3.57 -10.19 14.09
N HIS A 52 -4.32 -9.09 14.13
CA HIS A 52 -4.92 -8.53 15.33
C HIS A 52 -6.39 -8.23 15.06
N VAL A 53 -7.26 -8.66 15.96
CA VAL A 53 -8.69 -8.32 15.97
C VAL A 53 -9.03 -7.93 17.40
N GLY A 54 -9.45 -6.70 17.62
CA GLY A 54 -9.77 -6.26 18.97
C GLY A 54 -10.12 -4.79 19.13
N PRO A 55 -10.51 -4.40 20.36
CA PRO A 55 -10.88 -3.04 20.67
C PRO A 55 -9.66 -2.12 20.74
N LEU A 56 -9.82 -0.89 20.25
CA LEU A 56 -8.82 0.17 20.27
C LEU A 56 -9.51 1.52 20.52
N ASN A 57 -9.47 2.00 21.77
CA ASN A 57 -10.07 3.27 22.21
C ASN A 57 -11.52 3.49 21.72
N GLY A 58 -12.41 2.51 21.98
CA GLY A 58 -13.83 2.60 21.61
C GLY A 58 -14.14 2.32 20.13
N LYS A 59 -13.13 1.88 19.37
CA LYS A 59 -13.27 1.31 18.02
C LYS A 59 -12.87 -0.16 18.03
N GLU A 60 -13.23 -0.89 16.98
CA GLU A 60 -12.72 -2.22 16.68
C GLU A 60 -11.72 -2.10 15.53
N LEU A 61 -10.53 -2.68 15.71
CA LEU A 61 -9.48 -2.77 14.71
C LEU A 61 -9.34 -4.22 14.25
N ILE A 62 -9.33 -4.42 12.93
CA ILE A 62 -8.86 -5.64 12.27
C ILE A 62 -7.59 -5.26 11.50
N LEU A 63 -6.48 -5.93 11.79
CA LEU A 63 -5.21 -5.78 11.08
C LEU A 63 -4.69 -7.16 10.72
N ASN A 64 -4.63 -7.47 9.43
CA ASN A 64 -3.95 -8.64 8.88
C ASN A 64 -2.72 -8.18 8.12
N ALA A 65 -1.60 -8.87 8.29
CA ALA A 65 -0.33 -8.50 7.69
C ALA A 65 0.51 -9.74 7.36
N LEU A 66 1.14 -9.74 6.19
CA LEU A 66 2.12 -10.72 5.77
C LEU A 66 3.34 -9.97 5.24
N LEU A 67 4.48 -10.18 5.91
CA LEU A 67 5.76 -9.68 5.45
C LEU A 67 6.38 -10.73 4.51
N LEU A 68 6.52 -10.39 3.24
CA LEU A 68 7.23 -11.20 2.27
C LEU A 68 8.74 -11.00 2.49
N GLY A 69 9.50 -12.10 2.50
CA GLY A 69 10.96 -12.03 2.57
C GLY A 69 11.59 -11.56 1.25
N GLY A 70 12.84 -11.13 1.30
CA GLY A 70 13.57 -10.55 0.16
C GLY A 70 14.05 -9.13 0.45
N GLY A 71 15.04 -8.63 -0.30
CA GLY A 71 15.79 -7.41 0.04
C GLY A 71 14.96 -6.12 0.21
N GLU A 72 13.73 -6.09 -0.30
CA GLU A 72 12.72 -5.07 -0.01
C GLU A 72 11.61 -5.71 0.81
N TYR A 73 11.37 -5.20 2.02
CA TYR A 73 10.35 -5.69 2.95
C TYR A 73 8.93 -5.40 2.40
N ALA A 74 8.45 -6.26 1.52
CA ALA A 74 7.13 -6.14 0.93
C ALA A 74 6.07 -6.64 1.92
N LEU A 75 5.18 -5.74 2.32
CA LEU A 75 4.11 -5.98 3.27
C LEU A 75 2.77 -6.04 2.54
N GLN A 76 2.16 -7.22 2.51
CA GLN A 76 0.74 -7.36 2.21
C GLN A 76 -0.06 -7.08 3.49
N TYR A 77 -1.08 -6.23 3.41
CA TYR A 77 -1.89 -5.91 4.58
C TYR A 77 -3.36 -5.67 4.25
N GLN A 78 -4.18 -5.89 5.26
CA GLN A 78 -5.57 -5.44 5.33
C GLN A 78 -5.77 -4.79 6.70
N LEU A 79 -6.32 -3.59 6.72
CA LEU A 79 -6.66 -2.86 7.92
C LEU A 79 -8.11 -2.39 7.82
N GLU A 80 -8.89 -2.60 8.88
CA GLU A 80 -10.21 -2.00 9.09
C GLU A 80 -10.26 -1.39 10.49
N LEU A 81 -10.69 -0.13 10.59
CA LEU A 81 -11.04 0.50 11.87
C LEU A 81 -12.50 0.94 11.80
N SER A 82 -13.35 0.37 12.65
CA SER A 82 -14.79 0.63 12.67
C SER A 82 -15.33 0.71 14.10
N GLY A 83 -16.63 1.00 14.28
CA GLY A 83 -17.27 0.84 15.60
C GLY A 83 -17.61 -0.62 15.94
N GLY A 84 -17.24 -1.55 15.07
CA GLY A 84 -17.67 -2.95 15.08
C GLY A 84 -18.94 -3.20 14.28
N ARG A 85 -19.36 -4.48 14.24
CA ARG A 85 -20.48 -4.94 13.41
C ARG A 85 -21.77 -4.20 13.78
N GLY A 86 -22.33 -3.46 12.82
CA GLY A 86 -23.60 -2.77 13.00
C GLY A 86 -23.51 -1.40 13.69
N ALA A 87 -22.34 -1.03 14.21
CA ALA A 87 -22.18 0.22 14.94
C ALA A 87 -22.31 1.45 14.02
N GLN A 88 -22.96 2.48 14.56
CA GLN A 88 -23.12 3.77 13.88
C GLN A 88 -21.78 4.50 13.76
N GLY A 89 -21.68 5.37 12.76
CA GLY A 89 -20.55 6.27 12.58
C GLY A 89 -19.55 5.83 11.52
N ARG A 90 -18.44 6.57 11.47
CA ARG A 90 -17.44 6.46 10.41
C ARG A 90 -16.46 5.31 10.65
N SER A 91 -16.06 4.65 9.57
CA SER A 91 -15.03 3.62 9.50
C SER A 91 -14.12 3.83 8.30
N VAL A 92 -12.95 3.20 8.34
CA VAL A 92 -12.01 3.13 7.24
C VAL A 92 -11.58 1.68 7.04
N GLN A 93 -11.43 1.27 5.79
CA GLN A 93 -10.84 0.00 5.41
C GLN A 93 -9.83 0.24 4.29
N VAL A 94 -8.70 -0.47 4.34
CA VAL A 94 -7.69 -0.46 3.30
C VAL A 94 -7.04 -1.82 3.19
N GLN A 95 -6.78 -2.27 1.97
CA GLN A 95 -5.94 -3.42 1.71
C GLN A 95 -5.06 -3.15 0.50
N SER A 96 -3.80 -3.53 0.59
CA SER A 96 -2.77 -3.26 -0.42
C SER A 96 -1.52 -4.10 -0.14
N GLU A 97 -0.53 -3.98 -1.01
CA GLU A 97 0.84 -4.41 -0.76
C GLU A 97 1.77 -3.21 -0.96
N VAL A 98 2.67 -2.99 -0.01
CA VAL A 98 3.63 -1.87 -0.03
C VAL A 98 5.03 -2.36 0.31
N ALA A 99 6.05 -1.71 -0.22
CA ALA A 99 7.42 -1.89 0.23
C ALA A 99 7.69 -0.98 1.44
N LEU A 100 8.30 -1.51 2.49
CA LEU A 100 8.69 -0.76 3.68
C LEU A 100 10.20 -0.81 3.88
N LYS A 101 10.71 0.16 4.64
CA LYS A 101 12.05 0.14 5.19
C LYS A 101 11.97 0.21 6.72
N PRO A 102 12.73 -0.62 7.46
CA PRO A 102 12.78 -0.56 8.91
C PRO A 102 13.05 0.86 9.43
N GLY A 103 12.30 1.27 10.45
CA GLY A 103 12.38 2.58 11.09
C GLY A 103 11.74 3.74 10.33
N GLU A 104 11.39 3.55 9.04
CA GLU A 104 10.81 4.61 8.19
C GLU A 104 9.27 4.49 8.12
N PRO A 105 8.52 5.54 8.51
CA PRO A 105 7.07 5.52 8.43
C PRO A 105 6.59 5.78 6.99
N LEU A 106 5.64 4.98 6.52
CA LEU A 106 4.97 5.12 5.23
C LEU A 106 3.50 5.53 5.44
N THR A 107 3.08 6.67 4.89
CA THR A 107 1.65 7.00 4.80
C THR A 107 1.02 6.20 3.67
N ALA A 108 0.32 5.12 4.02
CA ALA A 108 -0.24 4.15 3.08
C ALA A 108 -1.63 4.54 2.55
N LEU A 109 -2.39 5.31 3.33
CA LEU A 109 -3.70 5.85 2.93
C LEU A 109 -3.91 7.25 3.49
N GLU A 110 -4.45 8.15 2.67
CA GLU A 110 -5.18 9.34 3.09
C GLU A 110 -6.52 9.38 2.37
N CYS A 111 -7.65 9.21 3.05
CA CYS A 111 -8.96 9.18 2.40
C CYS A 111 -10.03 9.79 3.33
N GLY A 112 -10.59 10.92 2.90
CA GLY A 112 -11.43 11.74 3.76
C GLY A 112 -10.61 12.26 4.95
N PRO A 113 -11.08 12.08 6.21
CA PRO A 113 -10.33 12.49 7.40
C PRO A 113 -9.25 11.47 7.77
N TRP A 114 -9.27 10.28 7.18
CA TRP A 114 -8.47 9.16 7.63
C TRP A 114 -7.07 9.20 7.07
N THR A 115 -6.08 8.97 7.93
CA THR A 115 -4.70 8.71 7.55
C THR A 115 -4.26 7.39 8.17
N VAL A 116 -3.67 6.50 7.37
CA VAL A 116 -3.07 5.24 7.81
C VAL A 116 -1.56 5.31 7.57
N VAL A 117 -0.78 5.13 8.62
CA VAL A 117 0.68 5.09 8.59
C VAL A 117 1.14 3.71 9.04
N LEU A 118 2.03 3.09 8.28
CA LEU A 118 2.65 1.81 8.57
C LEU A 118 4.14 2.03 8.87
N THR A 119 4.68 1.35 9.87
CA THR A 119 6.11 1.41 10.21
C THR A 119 6.60 0.02 10.59
N LEU A 120 7.60 -0.46 9.86
CA LEU A 120 8.31 -1.69 10.19
C LEU A 120 9.44 -1.36 11.17
N ASP A 121 9.61 -2.15 12.20
CA ASP A 121 10.62 -2.02 13.26
C ASP A 121 10.76 -0.57 13.77
N PRO A 122 9.69 0.02 14.34
CA PRO A 122 9.73 1.39 14.82
C PRO A 122 10.80 1.56 15.90
N SER A 123 11.61 2.62 15.78
CA SER A 123 12.59 3.00 16.81
C SER A 123 12.05 4.13 17.68
N LYS A 124 12.71 4.40 18.82
CA LYS A 124 12.37 5.55 19.67
C LYS A 124 12.56 6.90 18.96
N GLU A 125 13.36 6.93 17.91
CA GLU A 125 13.66 8.10 17.10
C GLU A 125 12.69 8.26 15.91
N THR A 126 11.91 7.21 15.58
CA THR A 126 10.90 7.29 14.52
C THR A 126 9.92 8.42 14.87
N PRO A 127 9.78 9.45 14.02
CA PRO A 127 8.91 10.59 14.32
C PRO A 127 7.48 10.13 14.67
N ALA A 128 6.96 10.65 15.77
CA ALA A 128 5.57 10.40 16.18
C ALA A 128 4.56 11.03 15.20
N LYS A 129 4.97 12.08 14.48
CA LYS A 129 4.14 12.77 13.49
C LYS A 129 4.06 11.92 12.22
N ALA A 130 2.84 11.76 11.69
CA ALA A 130 2.61 11.23 10.36
C ALA A 130 3.44 12.04 9.35
N GLY A 131 4.57 11.48 8.90
CA GLY A 131 5.34 12.08 7.84
C GLY A 131 4.54 11.98 6.56
N LYS A 132 4.48 13.05 5.76
CA LYS A 132 3.92 13.03 4.39
C LYS A 132 4.68 12.11 3.43
N ALA A 133 5.64 11.32 3.94
CA ALA A 133 6.41 10.36 3.19
C ALA A 133 5.47 9.21 2.76
N TRP A 134 5.15 9.20 1.48
CA TRP A 134 4.47 8.11 0.78
C TRP A 134 5.47 7.29 -0.05
N SER A 135 6.73 7.73 -0.12
CA SER A 135 7.82 7.05 -0.79
C SER A 135 9.07 7.05 0.09
N THR A 136 9.80 5.96 0.01
CA THR A 136 11.18 5.84 0.49
C THR A 136 12.04 5.72 -0.75
N GLY A 137 13.15 6.46 -0.82
CA GLY A 137 14.03 6.44 -1.97
C GLY A 137 14.49 5.01 -2.30
N GLY A 138 14.25 4.58 -3.54
CA GLY A 138 14.64 3.25 -4.02
C GLY A 138 13.60 2.14 -3.83
N LEU A 139 12.48 2.37 -3.15
CA LEU A 139 11.41 1.37 -3.03
C LEU A 139 10.33 1.53 -4.10
N PRO A 140 9.74 0.43 -4.62
CA PRO A 140 8.78 0.43 -5.73
C PRO A 140 7.34 0.75 -5.28
N ASN A 141 7.17 1.79 -4.47
CA ASN A 141 5.85 2.27 -4.05
C ASN A 141 5.33 3.34 -5.01
N TYR A 142 4.07 3.22 -5.39
CA TYR A 142 3.34 4.19 -6.19
C TYR A 142 2.18 4.75 -5.38
N ARG A 143 1.89 6.04 -5.55
CA ARG A 143 0.74 6.70 -4.93
C ARG A 143 -0.29 7.04 -5.98
N LEU A 144 -1.45 6.42 -5.89
CA LEU A 144 -2.63 6.80 -6.65
C LEU A 144 -3.41 7.85 -5.87
N THR A 145 -3.53 9.05 -6.41
CA THR A 145 -4.46 10.08 -5.95
C THR A 145 -5.71 10.05 -6.84
N ALA A 146 -6.87 9.82 -6.24
CA ALA A 146 -8.18 9.99 -6.84
C ALA A 146 -8.89 11.17 -6.16
N ASP A 147 -9.08 12.26 -6.91
CA ASP A 147 -9.78 13.46 -6.47
C ASP A 147 -11.12 13.53 -7.19
N LEU A 148 -12.15 13.12 -6.47
CA LEU A 148 -13.51 13.09 -6.93
C LEU A 148 -14.24 14.35 -6.49
N SER A 149 -14.93 15.00 -7.42
CA SER A 149 -15.82 16.12 -7.15
C SER A 149 -17.18 15.90 -7.80
N SER A 150 -18.23 16.32 -7.11
CA SER A 150 -19.59 16.48 -7.62
C SER A 150 -20.09 17.89 -7.22
N ALA A 151 -21.31 18.25 -7.61
CA ALA A 151 -21.85 19.60 -7.39
C ALA A 151 -21.66 20.11 -5.94
N ASP A 152 -21.90 19.25 -4.94
CA ASP A 152 -21.90 19.63 -3.53
C ASP A 152 -20.88 18.87 -2.68
N SER A 153 -20.03 18.03 -3.28
CA SER A 153 -19.08 17.22 -2.52
C SER A 153 -17.75 17.04 -3.23
N ARG A 154 -16.68 16.97 -2.44
CA ARG A 154 -15.35 16.60 -2.92
C ARG A 154 -14.74 15.58 -1.95
N GLN A 155 -14.18 14.52 -2.51
CA GLN A 155 -13.51 13.46 -1.78
C GLN A 155 -12.15 13.22 -2.45
N VAL A 156 -11.08 13.34 -1.67
CA VAL A 156 -9.72 13.01 -2.13
C VAL A 156 -9.27 11.77 -1.39
N CYS A 157 -8.84 10.77 -2.14
CA CYS A 157 -8.25 9.55 -1.61
C CYS A 157 -6.89 9.30 -2.26
N ARG A 158 -5.87 9.13 -1.43
CA ARG A 158 -4.49 8.81 -1.80
C ARG A 158 -4.16 7.44 -1.24
N LEU A 159 -3.87 6.49 -2.11
CA LEU A 159 -3.55 5.11 -1.76
C LEU A 159 -2.16 4.77 -2.26
N VAL A 160 -1.33 4.19 -1.39
CA VAL A 160 0.00 3.69 -1.76
C VAL A 160 -0.07 2.18 -2.02
N SER A 161 0.55 1.75 -3.12
CA SER A 161 0.60 0.35 -3.52
C SER A 161 1.81 0.05 -4.41
N LYS A 162 2.17 -1.23 -4.53
CA LYS A 162 3.12 -1.74 -5.52
C LYS A 162 2.45 -1.95 -6.89
N ALA A 163 3.28 -1.98 -7.93
CA ALA A 163 2.83 -2.40 -9.26
C ALA A 163 2.37 -3.86 -9.27
N GLY A 164 1.29 -4.14 -10.02
CA GLY A 164 0.69 -5.46 -10.17
C GLY A 164 -0.24 -5.87 -9.04
N VAL A 165 -0.53 -4.98 -8.08
CA VAL A 165 -1.28 -5.32 -6.86
C VAL A 165 -2.67 -4.72 -6.89
N GLN A 166 -3.68 -5.57 -6.68
CA GLN A 166 -5.04 -5.12 -6.44
C GLN A 166 -5.14 -4.50 -5.04
N SER A 167 -5.55 -3.25 -4.98
CA SER A 167 -5.60 -2.46 -3.76
C SER A 167 -6.96 -1.78 -3.63
N ASN A 168 -7.45 -1.66 -2.40
CA ASN A 168 -8.71 -1.00 -2.13
C ASN A 168 -8.61 -0.03 -0.95
N ALA A 169 -9.40 1.03 -1.03
CA ALA A 169 -9.62 1.98 0.04
C ALA A 169 -11.12 2.25 0.17
N VAL A 170 -11.62 2.20 1.41
CA VAL A 170 -13.01 2.48 1.73
C VAL A 170 -13.05 3.47 2.88
N ASP A 171 -13.77 4.56 2.67
CA ASP A 171 -14.15 5.51 3.72
C ASP A 171 -15.67 5.49 3.80
N SER A 172 -16.22 5.04 4.93
CA SER A 172 -17.67 4.87 5.03
C SER A 172 -18.24 5.40 6.34
N ILE A 173 -19.52 5.74 6.33
CA ILE A 173 -20.30 6.15 7.48
C ILE A 173 -21.60 5.33 7.52
N ARG A 174 -21.86 4.70 8.66
CA ARG A 174 -23.15 4.05 8.92
C ARG A 174 -24.09 5.04 9.62
N GLN A 175 -25.31 5.16 9.10
CA GLN A 175 -26.41 5.95 9.65
C GLN A 175 -27.70 5.13 9.59
N GLY A 176 -28.17 4.66 10.74
CA GLY A 176 -29.24 3.66 10.80
C GLY A 176 -28.82 2.36 10.12
N GLU A 177 -29.66 1.87 9.21
CA GLU A 177 -29.42 0.65 8.41
C GLU A 177 -28.61 0.93 7.14
N LYS A 178 -28.39 2.20 6.79
CA LYS A 178 -27.71 2.60 5.56
C LYS A 178 -26.21 2.77 5.80
N LYS A 179 -25.41 2.32 4.84
CA LYS A 179 -23.97 2.56 4.76
C LYS A 179 -23.72 3.46 3.56
N PHE A 180 -23.08 4.59 3.80
CA PHE A 180 -22.69 5.55 2.79
C PHE A 180 -21.18 5.70 2.79
N GLY A 181 -20.59 6.21 1.72
CA GLY A 181 -19.15 6.39 1.66
C GLY A 181 -18.58 6.49 0.25
N TYR A 182 -17.29 6.26 0.23
CA TYR A 182 -16.43 6.24 -0.94
C TYR A 182 -15.67 4.92 -0.96
N ILE A 183 -15.70 4.24 -2.11
CA ILE A 183 -14.91 3.04 -2.37
C ILE A 183 -14.01 3.33 -3.58
N LEU A 184 -12.73 3.05 -3.44
CA LEU A 184 -11.76 3.01 -4.53
C LEU A 184 -11.16 1.62 -4.56
N ASN A 185 -11.43 0.86 -5.62
CA ASN A 185 -10.67 -0.33 -5.98
C ASN A 185 -9.74 0.05 -7.14
N SER A 186 -8.51 -0.45 -7.10
CA SER A 186 -7.51 -0.15 -8.12
C SER A 186 -6.60 -1.35 -8.35
N LEU A 187 -6.20 -1.56 -9.59
CA LEU A 187 -5.11 -2.42 -9.99
C LEU A 187 -4.26 -1.62 -10.98
N PHE A 188 -3.04 -1.34 -10.57
CA PHE A 188 -2.07 -0.66 -11.40
C PHE A 188 -1.06 -1.69 -11.92
N SER A 189 -0.74 -1.65 -13.22
CA SER A 189 0.35 -2.43 -13.81
C SER A 189 1.32 -1.53 -14.58
N ALA A 190 2.61 -1.88 -14.56
CA ALA A 190 3.65 -1.22 -15.32
C ALA A 190 4.33 -2.23 -16.25
N SER A 191 4.28 -1.97 -17.55
CA SER A 191 4.94 -2.81 -18.55
C SER A 191 5.56 -1.93 -19.64
N GLY A 192 6.87 -2.08 -19.88
CA GLY A 192 7.56 -1.32 -20.93
C GLY A 192 7.48 0.22 -20.79
N GLY A 193 7.34 0.74 -19.57
CA GLY A 193 7.17 2.18 -19.31
C GLY A 193 5.75 2.71 -19.51
N VAL A 194 4.80 1.85 -19.89
CA VAL A 194 3.37 2.14 -19.95
C VAL A 194 2.73 1.76 -18.61
N PHE A 195 1.92 2.67 -18.07
CA PHE A 195 1.20 2.45 -16.80
C PHE A 195 -0.28 2.31 -17.12
N ARG A 196 -0.86 1.16 -16.78
CA ARG A 196 -2.30 0.91 -16.91
C ARG A 196 -2.93 0.86 -15.54
N LEU A 197 -4.05 1.55 -15.39
CA LEU A 197 -4.85 1.60 -14.18
C LEU A 197 -6.25 1.07 -14.47
N GLN A 198 -6.57 -0.08 -13.90
CA GLN A 198 -7.94 -0.53 -13.75
C GLN A 198 -8.47 0.01 -12.42
N TYR A 199 -9.67 0.59 -12.43
CA TYR A 199 -10.25 1.15 -11.22
C TYR A 199 -11.76 1.04 -11.20
N GLN A 200 -12.29 0.98 -9.99
CA GLN A 200 -13.72 1.15 -9.70
C GLN A 200 -13.84 2.19 -8.58
N VAL A 201 -14.69 3.20 -8.81
CA VAL A 201 -15.04 4.19 -7.80
C VAL A 201 -16.53 4.12 -7.55
N GLU A 202 -16.92 4.03 -6.28
CA GLU A 202 -18.29 4.21 -5.83
C GLU A 202 -18.33 5.40 -4.88
N HIS A 203 -19.32 6.28 -5.07
CA HIS A 203 -19.59 7.36 -4.14
C HIS A 203 -21.08 7.48 -3.92
N ASN A 204 -21.49 7.28 -2.68
CA ASN A 204 -22.89 7.36 -2.26
C ASN A 204 -23.00 8.15 -0.95
N ALA A 205 -22.10 9.09 -0.68
CA ALA A 205 -22.14 9.90 0.53
C ALA A 205 -23.51 10.59 0.71
N PRO A 206 -24.01 10.80 1.96
CA PRO A 206 -25.32 11.41 2.18
C PRO A 206 -25.46 12.82 1.60
N SER A 207 -24.33 13.50 1.42
CA SER A 207 -24.23 14.84 0.83
C SER A 207 -24.13 14.82 -0.70
N ALA A 208 -24.05 13.65 -1.34
CA ALA A 208 -23.97 13.55 -2.79
C ALA A 208 -25.37 13.75 -3.39
N ALA A 209 -25.50 14.69 -4.34
CA ALA A 209 -26.75 14.94 -5.06
C ALA A 209 -27.26 13.69 -5.80
N THR A 210 -26.34 12.84 -6.29
CA THR A 210 -26.67 11.56 -6.93
C THR A 210 -25.57 10.55 -6.63
N PRO A 211 -25.90 9.34 -6.14
CA PRO A 211 -24.92 8.28 -6.01
C PRO A 211 -24.46 7.84 -7.39
N PHE A 212 -23.19 7.49 -7.53
CA PHE A 212 -22.69 6.94 -8.78
C PHE A 212 -21.67 5.84 -8.53
N GLN A 213 -21.53 4.99 -9.54
CA GLN A 213 -20.53 3.95 -9.61
C GLN A 213 -19.92 3.99 -11.01
N LEU A 214 -18.60 3.97 -11.08
CA LEU A 214 -17.86 3.92 -12.32
C LEU A 214 -16.80 2.83 -12.23
N GLN A 215 -16.52 2.20 -13.36
CA GLN A 215 -15.46 1.22 -13.53
C GLN A 215 -14.83 1.45 -14.90
N ASN A 216 -13.51 1.52 -14.95
CA ASN A 216 -12.80 1.78 -16.19
C ASN A 216 -11.36 1.23 -16.16
N GLU A 217 -10.74 1.15 -17.34
CA GLU A 217 -9.31 0.87 -17.53
C GLU A 217 -8.70 1.99 -18.36
N GLU A 218 -7.61 2.57 -17.87
CA GLU A 218 -6.99 3.73 -18.50
C GLU A 218 -5.47 3.58 -18.58
N GLU A 219 -4.90 4.04 -19.69
CA GLU A 219 -3.46 4.29 -19.78
C GLU A 219 -3.16 5.65 -19.15
N ILE A 220 -2.28 5.66 -18.15
CA ILE A 220 -1.93 6.87 -17.42
C ILE A 220 -0.43 7.14 -17.51
N ALA A 221 -0.06 8.42 -17.56
CA ALA A 221 1.34 8.81 -17.48
C ALA A 221 1.71 9.11 -16.03
N LEU A 222 2.85 8.58 -15.57
CA LEU A 222 3.36 8.89 -14.24
C LEU A 222 3.53 10.40 -14.05
N ASN A 223 3.16 10.86 -12.85
CA ASN A 223 3.27 12.25 -12.42
C ASN A 223 2.48 13.24 -13.30
N LYS A 224 1.58 12.74 -14.15
CA LYS A 224 0.66 13.56 -14.94
C LYS A 224 -0.76 13.29 -14.48
N LYS A 225 -1.52 14.37 -14.30
CA LYS A 225 -2.93 14.30 -13.94
C LYS A 225 -3.75 13.95 -15.18
N THR A 226 -4.65 12.98 -15.03
CA THR A 226 -5.68 12.62 -16.02
C THR A 226 -7.04 12.98 -15.43
N SER A 227 -7.88 13.67 -16.20
CA SER A 227 -9.18 14.19 -15.74
C SER A 227 -10.31 13.59 -16.56
N PHE A 228 -11.36 13.14 -15.87
CA PHE A 228 -12.58 12.59 -16.44
C PHE A 228 -13.78 13.36 -15.89
N SER A 229 -14.81 13.54 -16.71
CA SER A 229 -16.06 14.17 -16.30
C SER A 229 -17.23 13.38 -16.88
N GLY A 230 -18.30 13.24 -16.11
CA GLY A 230 -19.55 12.64 -16.55
C GLY A 230 -20.75 13.39 -15.95
N GLU A 231 -21.96 12.85 -16.11
CA GLU A 231 -23.16 13.46 -15.53
C GLU A 231 -23.03 13.54 -14.00
N GLY A 232 -22.87 14.77 -13.49
CA GLY A 232 -22.85 15.05 -12.05
C GLY A 232 -21.51 14.79 -11.34
N TYR A 233 -20.44 14.41 -12.04
CA TYR A 233 -19.13 14.19 -11.42
C TYR A 233 -17.93 14.61 -12.29
N LYS A 234 -16.82 14.88 -11.61
CA LYS A 234 -15.47 15.01 -12.17
C LYS A 234 -14.50 14.20 -11.32
N LEU A 235 -13.68 13.38 -11.97
CA LEU A 235 -12.65 12.55 -11.36
C LEU A 235 -11.28 12.93 -11.93
N ASP A 236 -10.40 13.43 -11.06
CA ASP A 236 -8.99 13.65 -11.37
C ASP A 236 -8.18 12.48 -10.79
N LEU A 237 -7.45 11.77 -11.65
CA LEU A 237 -6.51 10.71 -11.28
C LEU A 237 -5.07 11.19 -11.47
N LEU A 238 -4.22 10.86 -10.51
CA LEU A 238 -2.77 11.11 -10.58
C LEU A 238 -2.05 9.90 -9.99
N LEU A 239 -1.25 9.22 -10.80
CA LEU A 239 -0.33 8.18 -10.33
C LEU A 239 1.06 8.75 -10.21
N GLU A 240 1.58 8.76 -9.00
CA GLU A 240 2.95 9.16 -8.70
C GLU A 240 3.79 7.91 -8.47
N GLY A 241 4.94 7.84 -9.12
CA GLY A 241 5.92 6.78 -8.91
C GLY A 241 7.15 7.31 -8.16
N PRO A 242 8.07 6.43 -7.74
CA PRO A 242 9.39 6.89 -7.37
C PRO A 242 9.94 7.69 -8.56
N ALA A 243 10.54 8.85 -8.31
CA ALA A 243 11.28 9.55 -9.36
C ALA A 243 12.20 8.50 -10.00
N PRO A 244 12.23 8.36 -11.35
CA PRO A 244 13.20 7.47 -11.97
C PRO A 244 14.53 7.87 -11.37
N GLY A 245 15.13 6.95 -10.59
CA GLY A 245 16.37 7.25 -9.91
C GLY A 245 17.26 7.86 -10.96
N ALA A 246 17.78 9.06 -10.71
CA ALA A 246 18.70 9.70 -11.64
C ALA A 246 19.81 8.68 -11.83
N ALA A 247 19.72 7.90 -12.89
CA ALA A 247 20.79 7.07 -13.36
C ALA A 247 21.83 8.12 -13.66
N LYS A 248 22.78 8.32 -12.73
CA LYS A 248 23.97 9.10 -13.03
C LYS A 248 24.43 8.51 -14.35
N PRO A 249 24.43 9.28 -15.45
CA PRO A 249 24.86 8.76 -16.73
C PRO A 249 26.20 8.11 -16.45
N ALA A 250 26.30 6.81 -16.72
CA ALA A 250 27.52 6.07 -16.52
C ALA A 250 28.63 6.94 -17.09
N SER A 251 29.54 7.41 -16.24
CA SER A 251 30.62 8.28 -16.70
C SER A 251 31.25 7.54 -17.85
N LYS A 252 31.11 8.06 -19.08
CA LYS A 252 31.83 7.54 -20.22
C LYS A 252 33.30 7.65 -19.82
N LYS A 253 33.89 6.52 -19.42
CA LYS A 253 35.35 6.40 -19.37
C LYS A 253 35.78 6.76 -20.79
N GLY A 254 36.49 7.88 -20.90
CA GLY A 254 37.02 8.37 -22.16
C GLY A 254 37.81 7.26 -22.81
N TYR A 255 37.38 6.84 -23.99
CA TYR A 255 38.22 6.15 -24.93
C TYR A 255 38.55 7.13 -26.04
N GLY A 256 39.84 7.47 -26.10
CA GLY A 256 40.61 7.86 -27.27
C GLY A 256 40.03 8.92 -28.19
N THR A 257 40.54 10.15 -28.05
CA THR A 257 40.68 11.06 -29.19
C THR A 257 41.55 10.36 -30.25
N VAL A 258 41.01 10.14 -31.45
CA VAL A 258 41.83 9.86 -32.63
C VAL A 258 42.08 11.20 -33.31
N GLU A 259 43.31 11.68 -33.25
CA GLU A 259 43.77 12.78 -34.10
C GLU A 259 43.82 12.30 -35.54
N LEU A 260 43.11 13.00 -36.43
CA LEU A 260 43.38 12.96 -37.86
C LEU A 260 44.52 13.96 -38.11
N LEU A 261 45.72 13.42 -38.38
CA LEU A 261 46.78 14.18 -39.02
C LEU A 261 46.34 14.52 -40.44
N GLN A 262 46.64 15.77 -40.85
CA GLN A 262 46.40 16.32 -42.19
C GLN A 262 47.06 15.50 -43.28
#